data_AF-A0AAU5QNQ0-F1
#
_entry.id   AF-A0AAU5QNQ0-F1
#
_cell.length_a   1.000
_cell.length_b   1.000
_cell.length_c   1.000
_cell.angle_alpha   90.00
_cell.angle_beta   90.00
_cell.angle_gamma   90.00
#
_symmetry.space_group_name_H-M   'P 1'
#
loop_
_entity.id
_entity.type
_entity.pdbx_description
1 polymer ?
#
loop_
_entity_poly.entity_id
_entity_poly.type
_entity_poly.pdbx_seq_one_letter_code
_entity_poly.pdbx_strand_id
1 'polypeptide(L)'
;MHGALGIDGIRAQVSTYFARTIRSLLVDEVYDANDLDVEIIRIAAEAGLAVTLVGDPWQALYAFRGARPESVRRLIEALGFERGELRTSFRWRDSSDQASLARLLRRGERVLLPTGAARDVDVVLARRWKTLWNGDAHVLPLAVKQPSGPFQEAVCTLLLNELTQSSFGLPAAFLADARTTLGIEEAETFEELRPDLQSALQGLASQDDLGDIWTALADSVLTKTHIEPSESQRRTPRKALGNLRMRLQNAHERLVPGLTCHQAKGREWDRVGMRLEESDAAVLRKGLDPADEAHRSLYVALTRARVHSLAV
;
A
#
# COMPACT_ATOMS: atom_id res chain seq x y z
N MET A 1 -8.03 -22.66 -6.94
CA MET A 1 -9.25 -22.06 -7.53
C MET A 1 -9.34 -22.20 -9.04
N HIS A 2 -8.25 -22.13 -9.81
CA HIS A 2 -8.29 -22.35 -11.27
C HIS A 2 -8.88 -23.72 -11.68
N GLY A 3 -8.73 -24.74 -10.84
CA GLY A 3 -9.36 -26.05 -11.03
C GLY A 3 -10.87 -26.11 -10.80
N ALA A 4 -11.50 -25.10 -10.18
CA ALA A 4 -12.93 -25.15 -9.87
C ALA A 4 -13.82 -25.03 -11.12
N LEU A 5 -13.45 -24.21 -12.10
CA LEU A 5 -14.16 -24.13 -13.38
C LEU A 5 -13.78 -25.24 -14.37
N GLY A 6 -12.72 -26.00 -14.07
CA GLY A 6 -12.35 -27.22 -14.79
C GLY A 6 -13.11 -28.46 -14.33
N ILE A 7 -13.99 -28.34 -13.33
CA ILE A 7 -14.92 -29.39 -12.93
C ILE A 7 -16.05 -29.42 -13.95
N ASP A 8 -16.28 -30.59 -14.55
CA ASP A 8 -17.31 -30.81 -15.56
C ASP A 8 -18.67 -30.28 -15.09
N GLY A 9 -19.31 -29.47 -15.94
CA GLY A 9 -20.65 -28.94 -15.72
C GLY A 9 -20.73 -27.61 -14.94
N ILE A 10 -19.71 -27.21 -14.17
CA ILE A 10 -19.77 -25.96 -13.39
C ILE A 10 -19.88 -24.73 -14.30
N ARG A 11 -19.09 -24.67 -15.38
CA ARG A 11 -19.17 -23.58 -16.37
C ARG A 11 -20.58 -23.42 -16.95
N ALA A 12 -21.22 -24.53 -17.30
CA ALA A 12 -22.57 -24.54 -17.87
C ALA A 12 -23.61 -24.05 -16.86
N GLN A 13 -23.48 -24.43 -15.58
CA GLN A 13 -24.35 -23.95 -14.51
C GLN A 13 -24.19 -22.44 -14.28
N VAL A 14 -22.96 -21.94 -14.22
CA VAL A 14 -22.68 -20.50 -14.07
C VAL A 14 -23.24 -19.71 -15.25
N SER A 15 -23.01 -20.18 -16.49
CA SER A 15 -23.57 -19.57 -17.69
C SER A 15 -25.11 -19.52 -17.66
N THR A 16 -25.75 -20.64 -17.29
CA THR A 16 -27.21 -20.72 -17.15
C THR A 16 -27.73 -19.77 -16.08
N TYR A 17 -27.03 -19.69 -14.94
CA TYR A 17 -27.38 -18.78 -13.86
C TYR A 17 -27.32 -17.32 -14.33
N PHE A 18 -26.22 -16.92 -14.98
CA PHE A 18 -26.07 -15.57 -15.54
C PHE A 18 -27.19 -15.25 -16.53
N ALA A 19 -27.39 -16.09 -17.54
CA ALA A 19 -28.42 -15.86 -18.57
C ALA A 19 -29.84 -15.70 -17.99
N ARG A 20 -30.13 -16.36 -16.86
CA ARG A 20 -31.47 -16.34 -16.23
C ARG A 20 -31.67 -15.22 -15.21
N THR A 21 -30.60 -14.73 -14.59
CA THR A 21 -30.72 -13.88 -13.39
C THR A 21 -30.05 -12.52 -13.53
N ILE A 22 -29.07 -12.38 -14.42
CA ILE A 22 -28.25 -11.18 -14.56
C ILE A 22 -28.42 -10.60 -15.96
N ARG A 23 -28.71 -9.30 -16.03
CA ARG A 23 -28.85 -8.57 -17.30
C ARG A 23 -27.54 -7.99 -17.81
N SER A 24 -26.71 -7.51 -16.90
CA SER A 24 -25.48 -6.79 -17.22
C SER A 24 -24.42 -7.00 -16.14
N LEU A 25 -23.16 -7.00 -16.55
CA LEU A 25 -22.00 -7.11 -15.68
C LEU A 25 -21.12 -5.86 -15.83
N LEU A 26 -20.88 -5.14 -14.74
CA LEU A 26 -19.92 -4.05 -14.68
C LEU A 26 -18.72 -4.49 -13.86
N VAL A 27 -17.53 -4.39 -14.44
CA VAL A 27 -16.27 -4.70 -13.75
C VAL A 27 -15.42 -3.44 -13.71
N ASP A 28 -15.20 -2.93 -12.51
CA ASP A 28 -14.25 -1.84 -12.26
C ASP A 28 -12.84 -2.41 -11.98
N GLU A 29 -11.80 -1.60 -12.19
CA GLU A 29 -10.38 -1.98 -12.05
C GLU A 29 -10.02 -3.31 -12.76
N VAL A 30 -10.55 -3.53 -13.96
CA VAL A 30 -10.45 -4.83 -14.68
C VAL A 30 -9.00 -5.34 -14.83
N TYR A 31 -8.00 -4.47 -14.86
CA TYR A 31 -6.59 -4.87 -14.99
C TYR A 31 -5.99 -5.50 -13.71
N ASP A 32 -6.71 -5.46 -12.60
CA ASP A 32 -6.36 -6.19 -11.37
C ASP A 32 -6.92 -7.63 -11.35
N ALA A 33 -7.72 -8.01 -12.35
CA ALA A 33 -8.32 -9.33 -12.49
C ALA A 33 -7.26 -10.44 -12.58
N ASN A 34 -7.49 -11.53 -11.85
CA ASN A 34 -6.75 -12.79 -12.03
C ASN A 34 -7.40 -13.65 -13.14
N ASP A 35 -6.81 -14.79 -13.47
CA ASP A 35 -7.31 -15.64 -14.56
C ASP A 35 -8.71 -16.24 -14.30
N LEU A 36 -9.12 -16.42 -13.03
CA LEU A 36 -10.49 -16.85 -12.70
C LEU A 36 -11.49 -15.72 -12.96
N ASP A 37 -11.17 -14.49 -12.56
CA ASP A 37 -12.02 -13.32 -12.81
C ASP A 37 -12.22 -13.12 -14.32
N VAL A 38 -11.15 -13.24 -15.11
CA VAL A 38 -11.17 -13.17 -16.58
C VAL A 38 -12.09 -14.23 -17.17
N GLU A 39 -12.08 -15.46 -16.64
CA GLU A 39 -12.95 -16.53 -17.13
C GLU A 39 -14.42 -16.29 -16.76
N ILE A 40 -14.71 -15.74 -15.58
CA ILE A 40 -16.08 -15.34 -15.21
C ILE A 40 -16.60 -14.26 -16.16
N ILE A 41 -15.78 -13.27 -16.50
CA ILE A 41 -16.14 -12.22 -17.47
C ILE A 41 -16.43 -12.83 -18.85
N ARG A 42 -15.60 -13.80 -19.28
CA ARG A 42 -15.82 -14.54 -20.52
C ARG A 42 -17.17 -15.25 -20.52
N ILE A 43 -17.47 -16.03 -19.48
CA ILE A 43 -18.73 -16.76 -19.36
C ILE A 43 -19.93 -15.81 -19.38
N ALA A 44 -19.84 -14.66 -18.70
CA ALA A 44 -20.88 -13.65 -18.72
C ALA A 44 -21.14 -13.11 -20.14
N ALA A 45 -20.09 -12.76 -20.87
CA ALA A 45 -20.21 -12.28 -22.25
C ALA A 45 -20.79 -13.36 -23.19
N GLU A 46 -20.31 -14.60 -23.09
CA GLU A 46 -20.78 -15.74 -23.87
C GLU A 46 -22.24 -16.11 -23.55
N ALA A 47 -22.69 -15.87 -22.30
CA ALA A 47 -24.08 -16.03 -21.88
C ALA A 47 -25.02 -14.90 -22.38
N GLY A 48 -24.49 -13.91 -23.11
CA GLY A 48 -25.27 -12.83 -23.71
C GLY A 48 -25.53 -11.62 -22.80
N LEU A 49 -24.81 -11.49 -21.69
CA LEU A 49 -24.93 -10.32 -20.82
C LEU A 49 -24.31 -9.08 -21.47
N ALA A 50 -24.88 -7.91 -21.18
CA ALA A 50 -24.21 -6.65 -21.48
C ALA A 50 -23.04 -6.44 -20.50
N VAL A 51 -21.80 -6.59 -20.98
CA VAL A 51 -20.60 -6.48 -20.14
C VAL A 51 -19.91 -5.14 -20.37
N THR A 52 -19.59 -4.43 -19.29
CA THR A 52 -18.78 -3.20 -19.31
C THR A 52 -17.56 -3.37 -18.44
N LEU A 53 -16.38 -3.09 -19.00
CA LEU A 53 -15.10 -3.19 -18.31
C LEU A 53 -14.50 -1.80 -18.17
N VAL A 54 -14.15 -1.42 -16.96
CA VAL A 54 -13.51 -0.14 -16.61
C VAL A 54 -12.17 -0.43 -15.97
N GLY A 55 -11.13 0.29 -16.38
CA GLY A 55 -9.81 0.17 -15.77
C GLY A 55 -8.72 0.92 -16.53
N ASP A 56 -7.57 1.05 -15.90
CA ASP A 56 -6.39 1.70 -16.46
C ASP A 56 -5.18 0.74 -16.41
N PRO A 57 -4.62 0.32 -17.56
CA PRO A 57 -3.50 -0.61 -17.58
C PRO A 57 -2.26 -0.04 -16.89
N TRP A 58 -2.12 1.29 -16.82
CA TRP A 58 -1.03 1.95 -16.09
C TRP A 58 -1.15 1.82 -14.56
N GLN A 59 -2.30 1.39 -14.04
CA GLN A 59 -2.53 1.21 -12.60
C GLN A 59 -2.51 -0.26 -12.15
N ALA A 60 -2.13 -1.20 -13.04
CA ALA A 60 -2.04 -2.61 -12.71
C ALA A 60 -0.81 -2.93 -11.85
N LEU A 61 -0.99 -3.04 -10.53
CA LEU A 61 0.07 -3.23 -9.53
C LEU A 61 -0.08 -4.49 -8.65
N TYR A 62 -1.06 -5.36 -8.94
CA TYR A 62 -1.37 -6.52 -8.08
C TYR A 62 -0.94 -7.86 -8.67
N ALA A 63 0.13 -7.90 -9.48
CA ALA A 63 0.63 -9.17 -10.03
C ALA A 63 1.02 -10.16 -8.92
N PHE A 64 1.52 -9.66 -7.79
CA PHE A 64 1.82 -10.46 -6.60
C PHE A 64 0.59 -11.12 -5.95
N ARG A 65 -0.64 -10.64 -6.23
CA ARG A 65 -1.91 -11.26 -5.84
C ARG A 65 -2.52 -12.12 -6.94
N GLY A 66 -1.80 -12.31 -8.04
CA GLY A 66 -2.27 -13.12 -9.18
C GLY A 66 -2.95 -12.32 -10.29
N ALA A 67 -2.94 -10.98 -10.26
CA ALA A 67 -3.45 -10.19 -11.38
C ALA A 67 -2.71 -10.50 -12.69
N ARG A 68 -3.45 -10.48 -13.81
CA ARG A 68 -2.95 -10.83 -15.15
C ARG A 68 -3.45 -9.81 -16.19
N PRO A 69 -2.86 -8.60 -16.25
CA PRO A 69 -3.30 -7.57 -17.19
C PRO A 69 -3.22 -8.01 -18.66
N GLU A 70 -2.29 -8.90 -19.02
CA GLU A 70 -2.21 -9.47 -20.38
C GLU A 70 -3.37 -10.44 -20.69
N SER A 71 -3.90 -11.18 -19.69
CA SER A 71 -5.09 -12.01 -19.87
C SER A 71 -6.33 -11.14 -20.15
N VAL A 72 -6.44 -9.99 -19.49
CA VAL A 72 -7.50 -8.99 -19.73
C VAL A 72 -7.40 -8.42 -21.15
N ARG A 73 -6.20 -8.05 -21.62
CA ARG A 73 -6.00 -7.57 -23.00
C ARG A 73 -6.44 -8.61 -24.04
N ARG A 74 -6.02 -9.87 -23.85
CA ARG A 74 -6.42 -10.99 -24.73
C ARG A 74 -7.93 -11.24 -24.72
N LEU A 75 -8.60 -11.08 -23.56
CA LEU A 75 -10.05 -11.20 -23.46
C LEU A 75 -10.77 -10.12 -24.27
N ILE A 76 -10.36 -8.86 -24.09
CA ILE A 76 -10.93 -7.70 -24.80
C ILE A 76 -10.81 -7.89 -26.31
N GLU A 77 -9.66 -8.36 -26.79
CA GLU A 77 -9.41 -8.65 -28.21
C GLU A 77 -10.25 -9.83 -28.72
N ALA A 78 -10.27 -10.95 -27.99
CA ALA A 78 -10.97 -12.16 -28.39
C ALA A 78 -12.49 -11.99 -28.47
N LEU A 79 -13.07 -11.17 -27.59
CA LEU A 79 -14.52 -10.92 -27.53
C LEU A 79 -14.96 -9.65 -28.27
N GLY A 80 -14.03 -8.91 -28.88
CA GLY A 80 -14.36 -7.75 -29.71
C GLY A 80 -15.01 -6.59 -28.94
N PHE A 81 -14.59 -6.34 -27.69
CA PHE A 81 -15.12 -5.23 -26.89
C PHE A 81 -14.86 -3.88 -27.57
N GLU A 82 -15.90 -3.04 -27.65
CA GLU A 82 -15.76 -1.64 -28.04
C GLU A 82 -14.95 -0.88 -26.97
N ARG A 83 -13.99 -0.05 -27.41
CA ARG A 83 -13.09 0.68 -26.50
C ARG A 83 -13.40 2.18 -26.54
N GLY A 84 -13.83 2.71 -25.39
CA GLY A 84 -13.92 4.15 -25.15
C GLY A 84 -12.74 4.65 -24.30
N GLU A 85 -12.04 5.69 -24.75
CA GLU A 85 -10.95 6.30 -23.98
C GLU A 85 -11.43 7.61 -23.31
N LEU A 86 -11.30 7.66 -21.97
CA LEU A 86 -11.56 8.88 -21.21
C LEU A 86 -10.28 9.72 -21.12
N ARG A 87 -10.25 10.83 -21.86
CA ARG A 87 -9.05 11.70 -22.01
C ARG A 87 -8.95 12.81 -20.96
N THR A 88 -10.06 13.12 -20.29
CA THR A 88 -10.14 14.20 -19.30
C THR A 88 -10.12 13.61 -17.90
N SER A 89 -9.23 14.13 -17.05
CA SER A 89 -9.20 13.80 -15.63
C SER A 89 -9.86 14.91 -14.83
N PHE A 90 -10.79 14.54 -13.95
CA PHE A 90 -11.41 15.46 -12.99
C PHE A 90 -10.64 15.55 -11.67
N ARG A 91 -9.59 14.72 -11.48
CA ARG A 91 -8.80 14.65 -10.25
C ARG A 91 -8.00 15.92 -9.98
N TRP A 92 -7.42 16.50 -11.03
CA TRP A 92 -6.34 17.49 -10.87
C TRP A 92 -6.83 18.91 -10.58
N ARG A 93 -8.12 19.16 -10.33
CA ARG A 93 -8.68 20.45 -9.88
C ARG A 93 -8.02 21.68 -10.55
N ASP A 94 -7.91 21.66 -11.87
CA ASP A 94 -7.30 22.72 -12.71
C ASP A 94 -5.77 22.92 -12.56
N SER A 95 -5.07 22.04 -11.84
CA SER A 95 -3.60 21.99 -11.84
C SER A 95 -3.06 21.58 -13.21
N SER A 96 -2.63 22.58 -13.98
CA SER A 96 -1.98 22.37 -15.27
C SER A 96 -0.67 21.59 -15.15
N ASP A 97 0.07 21.78 -14.05
CA ASP A 97 1.33 21.09 -13.78
C ASP A 97 1.11 19.59 -13.58
N GLN A 98 0.15 19.22 -12.72
CA GLN A 98 -0.12 17.82 -12.42
C GLN A 98 -0.73 17.09 -13.63
N ALA A 99 -1.59 17.77 -14.39
CA ALA A 99 -2.13 17.24 -15.64
C ALA A 99 -1.02 17.04 -16.69
N SER A 100 -0.07 17.98 -16.77
CA SER A 100 1.07 17.87 -17.68
C SER A 100 2.01 16.73 -17.26
N LEU A 101 2.33 16.63 -15.97
CA LEU A 101 3.11 15.51 -15.42
C LEU A 101 2.49 14.15 -15.79
N ALA A 102 1.20 13.96 -15.54
CA ALA A 102 0.53 12.69 -15.87
C ALA A 102 0.56 12.38 -17.37
N ARG A 103 0.40 13.38 -18.24
CA ARG A 103 0.51 13.21 -19.71
C ARG A 103 1.92 12.80 -20.13
N LEU A 104 2.94 13.46 -19.60
CA LEU A 104 4.35 13.12 -19.87
C LEU A 104 4.66 11.67 -19.46
N LEU A 105 4.26 11.31 -18.24
CA LEU A 105 4.46 9.95 -17.72
C LEU A 105 3.76 8.89 -18.60
N ARG A 106 2.50 9.13 -19.01
CA ARG A 106 1.75 8.21 -19.90
C ARG A 106 2.36 8.07 -21.29
N ARG A 107 3.04 9.10 -21.79
CA ARG A 107 3.73 9.08 -23.09
C ARG A 107 5.12 8.44 -23.01
N GLY A 108 5.55 8.03 -21.82
CA GLY A 108 6.92 7.55 -21.61
C GLY A 108 7.95 8.67 -21.83
N GLU A 109 7.56 9.93 -21.68
CA GLU A 109 8.48 11.05 -21.79
C GLU A 109 9.29 11.20 -20.49
N ARG A 110 10.47 11.82 -20.61
CA ARG A 110 11.31 12.12 -19.45
C ARG A 110 10.64 13.14 -18.52
N VAL A 111 10.80 12.93 -17.23
CA VAL A 111 10.28 13.80 -16.18
C VAL A 111 11.38 14.11 -15.17
N LEU A 112 11.48 15.39 -14.80
CA LEU A 112 12.22 15.85 -13.64
C LEU A 112 11.21 16.41 -12.64
N LEU A 113 11.20 15.86 -11.43
CA LEU A 113 10.34 16.36 -10.37
C LEU A 113 10.98 17.57 -9.70
N PRO A 114 10.20 18.62 -9.39
CA PRO A 114 10.68 19.68 -8.51
C PRO A 114 11.01 19.09 -7.13
N THR A 115 12.05 19.62 -6.49
CA THR A 115 12.46 19.21 -5.14
C THR A 115 11.73 20.04 -4.09
N GLY A 116 11.36 19.41 -2.96
CA GLY A 116 10.79 20.09 -1.80
C GLY A 116 11.12 19.38 -0.50
N ALA A 117 10.62 19.90 0.64
CA ALA A 117 10.79 19.23 1.92
C ALA A 117 9.62 18.27 2.20
N ALA A 118 9.87 17.21 2.97
CA ALA A 118 8.82 16.24 3.34
C ALA A 118 7.63 16.89 4.05
N ARG A 119 7.86 17.96 4.81
CA ARG A 119 6.82 18.72 5.53
C ARG A 119 5.89 19.53 4.62
N ASP A 120 6.29 19.78 3.37
CA ASP A 120 5.53 20.60 2.42
C ASP A 120 4.44 19.79 1.71
N VAL A 121 4.39 18.48 1.94
CA VAL A 121 3.43 17.56 1.30
C VAL A 121 2.48 16.93 2.33
N ASP A 122 1.41 16.31 1.85
CA ASP A 122 0.42 15.66 2.72
C ASP A 122 0.75 14.19 2.97
N VAL A 123 1.55 13.59 2.08
CA VAL A 123 2.01 12.21 2.17
C VAL A 123 3.37 12.07 1.48
N VAL A 124 4.22 11.18 1.98
CA VAL A 124 5.43 10.74 1.28
C VAL A 124 5.27 9.31 0.80
N LEU A 125 5.48 9.09 -0.50
CA LEU A 125 5.40 7.80 -1.15
C LEU A 125 6.79 7.30 -1.55
N ALA A 126 7.02 6.01 -1.41
CA ALA A 126 8.19 5.34 -1.97
C ALA A 126 7.83 3.95 -2.48
N ARG A 127 8.69 3.32 -3.29
CA ARG A 127 8.46 1.94 -3.72
C ARG A 127 8.66 0.93 -2.60
N ARG A 128 9.53 1.23 -1.63
CA ARG A 128 9.91 0.31 -0.54
C ARG A 128 9.87 1.00 0.81
N TRP A 129 9.49 0.25 1.84
CA TRP A 129 9.52 0.72 3.23
C TRP A 129 10.89 1.17 3.69
N LYS A 130 11.95 0.45 3.29
CA LYS A 130 13.34 0.79 3.66
C LYS A 130 13.70 2.22 3.24
N THR A 131 13.24 2.65 2.07
CA THR A 131 13.51 3.99 1.54
C THR A 131 12.83 5.08 2.38
N LEU A 132 11.63 4.82 2.90
CA LEU A 132 10.92 5.74 3.81
C LEU A 132 11.58 5.79 5.19
N TRP A 133 11.94 4.64 5.76
CA TRP A 133 12.57 4.57 7.08
C TRP A 133 13.96 5.22 7.12
N ASN A 134 14.71 5.11 6.03
CA ASN A 134 16.03 5.74 5.88
C ASN A 134 15.95 7.20 5.38
N GLY A 135 14.74 7.75 5.22
CA GLY A 135 14.50 9.10 4.73
C GLY A 135 14.49 10.16 5.84
N ASP A 136 13.80 11.27 5.55
CA ASP A 136 13.59 12.40 6.45
C ASP A 136 12.93 11.95 7.78
N ALA A 137 13.37 12.55 8.89
CA ALA A 137 12.86 12.27 10.23
C ALA A 137 11.39 12.70 10.44
N HIS A 138 10.87 13.60 9.60
CA HIS A 138 9.46 13.99 9.60
C HIS A 138 8.56 12.95 8.93
N VAL A 139 9.12 12.02 8.16
CA VAL A 139 8.33 10.94 7.54
C VAL A 139 8.16 9.81 8.55
N LEU A 140 6.90 9.54 8.89
CA LEU A 140 6.50 8.41 9.72
C LEU A 140 5.84 7.33 8.83
N PRO A 141 6.56 6.26 8.47
CA PRO A 141 6.01 5.20 7.63
C PRO A 141 4.94 4.41 8.38
N LEU A 142 3.89 3.96 7.69
CA LEU A 142 2.79 3.22 8.31
C LEU A 142 3.10 1.74 8.58
N ALA A 143 4.27 1.19 8.20
CA ALA A 143 4.63 -0.18 8.55
C ALA A 143 6.07 -0.27 9.07
N VAL A 144 6.30 -1.10 10.09
CA VAL A 144 7.64 -1.55 10.46
C VAL A 144 7.92 -2.88 9.76
N LYS A 145 8.91 -2.90 8.86
CA LYS A 145 9.44 -4.12 8.24
C LYS A 145 10.96 -4.11 8.38
N GLN A 146 11.44 -4.61 9.51
CA GLN A 146 12.87 -4.68 9.84
C GLN A 146 13.25 -6.12 10.17
N PRO A 147 14.43 -6.61 9.77
CA PRO A 147 14.87 -7.97 10.06
C PRO A 147 15.23 -8.11 11.55
N SER A 148 14.23 -8.38 12.38
CA SER A 148 14.38 -8.56 13.83
C SER A 148 13.65 -9.78 14.41
N GLY A 149 12.76 -10.42 13.63
CA GLY A 149 11.95 -11.57 14.06
C GLY A 149 10.45 -11.24 14.08
N PRO A 150 9.55 -12.25 13.96
CA PRO A 150 8.11 -12.03 13.85
C PRO A 150 7.53 -11.36 15.10
N PHE A 151 7.96 -11.77 16.30
CA PHE A 151 7.55 -11.15 17.56
C PHE A 151 7.98 -9.68 17.61
N GLN A 152 9.25 -9.38 17.31
CA GLN A 152 9.77 -8.02 17.30
C GLN A 152 9.03 -7.12 16.32
N GLU A 153 8.79 -7.60 15.11
CA GLU A 153 8.00 -6.88 14.10
C GLU A 153 6.58 -6.61 14.60
N ALA A 154 5.93 -7.59 15.22
CA ALA A 154 4.57 -7.45 15.72
C ALA A 154 4.47 -6.42 16.86
N VAL A 155 5.32 -6.50 17.88
CA VAL A 155 5.34 -5.53 18.99
C VAL A 155 5.70 -4.12 18.48
N CYS A 156 6.68 -4.00 17.59
CA CYS A 156 6.99 -2.70 16.97
C CYS A 156 5.83 -2.16 16.13
N THR A 157 5.01 -3.02 15.54
CA THR A 157 3.80 -2.64 14.81
C THR A 157 2.73 -2.11 15.76
N LEU A 158 2.59 -2.68 16.97
CA LEU A 158 1.69 -2.13 18.00
C LEU A 158 2.14 -0.74 18.47
N LEU A 159 3.44 -0.55 18.72
CA LEU A 159 3.99 0.78 19.05
C LEU A 159 3.77 1.79 17.92
N LEU A 160 4.04 1.37 16.67
CA LEU A 160 3.79 2.21 15.52
C LEU A 160 2.31 2.56 15.38
N ASN A 161 1.40 1.64 15.72
CA ASN A 161 -0.04 1.89 15.68
C ASN A 161 -0.43 3.03 16.62
N GLU A 162 0.03 3.01 17.87
CA GLU A 162 -0.23 4.11 18.83
C GLU A 162 0.30 5.46 18.31
N LEU A 163 1.50 5.47 17.72
CA LEU A 163 2.09 6.69 17.17
C LEU A 163 1.36 7.19 15.91
N THR A 164 0.99 6.30 14.99
CA THR A 164 0.29 6.65 13.74
C THR A 164 -1.17 7.05 13.99
N GLN A 165 -1.84 6.40 14.95
CA GLN A 165 -3.19 6.74 15.37
C GLN A 165 -3.23 8.13 16.02
N SER A 166 -2.28 8.43 16.91
CA SER A 166 -2.19 9.76 17.55
C SER A 166 -1.76 10.86 16.57
N SER A 167 -0.86 10.56 15.63
CA SER A 167 -0.34 11.56 14.67
C SER A 167 -1.30 11.84 13.51
N PHE A 168 -1.98 10.81 13.00
CA PHE A 168 -2.71 10.88 11.72
C PHE A 168 -4.15 10.37 11.80
N GLY A 169 -4.57 9.74 12.90
CA GLY A 169 -5.84 9.01 12.96
C GLY A 169 -5.88 7.79 12.03
N LEU A 170 -4.71 7.24 11.67
CA LEU A 170 -4.56 6.11 10.76
C LEU A 170 -3.94 4.92 11.50
N PRO A 171 -4.43 3.69 11.29
CA PRO A 171 -3.82 2.52 11.88
C PRO A 171 -2.49 2.19 11.19
N ALA A 172 -1.60 1.52 11.92
CA ALA A 172 -0.42 0.91 11.31
C ALA A 172 -0.83 -0.18 10.31
N ALA A 173 -0.13 -0.26 9.20
CA ALA A 173 -0.24 -1.36 8.27
C ALA A 173 0.22 -2.66 8.93
N PHE A 174 -0.48 -3.76 8.64
CA PHE A 174 -0.27 -5.09 9.22
C PHE A 174 -0.61 -5.20 10.72
N LEU A 175 -1.39 -4.27 11.28
CA LEU A 175 -1.87 -4.39 12.67
C LEU A 175 -2.60 -5.72 12.94
N ALA A 176 -3.45 -6.16 12.01
CA ALA A 176 -4.16 -7.44 12.13
C ALA A 176 -3.18 -8.62 12.20
N ASP A 177 -2.20 -8.68 11.30
CA ASP A 177 -1.17 -9.72 11.29
C ASP A 177 -0.31 -9.69 12.57
N ALA A 178 0.00 -8.49 13.07
CA ALA A 178 0.72 -8.31 14.32
C ALA A 178 -0.08 -8.85 15.52
N ARG A 179 -1.39 -8.55 15.59
CA ARG A 179 -2.27 -9.09 16.62
C ARG A 179 -2.35 -10.61 16.57
N THR A 180 -2.51 -11.19 15.37
CA THR A 180 -2.49 -12.65 15.18
C THR A 180 -1.17 -13.25 15.62
N THR A 181 -0.04 -12.63 15.26
CA THR A 181 1.31 -13.08 15.68
C THR A 181 1.47 -13.05 17.20
N LEU A 182 0.79 -12.13 17.86
CA LEU A 182 0.86 -11.95 19.31
C LEU A 182 -0.27 -12.67 20.08
N GLY A 183 -1.12 -13.46 19.40
CA GLY A 183 -2.26 -14.12 20.05
C GLY A 183 -3.29 -13.14 20.65
N ILE A 184 -3.39 -11.92 20.13
CA ILE A 184 -4.32 -10.88 20.59
C ILE A 184 -5.63 -10.98 19.80
N GLU A 185 -6.47 -11.93 20.19
CA GLU A 185 -7.79 -12.14 19.57
C GLU A 185 -8.83 -11.16 20.10
N GLU A 186 -8.81 -10.92 21.41
CA GLU A 186 -9.77 -10.08 22.12
C GLU A 186 -9.39 -8.60 22.02
N ALA A 187 -10.40 -7.73 21.91
CA ALA A 187 -10.19 -6.29 21.90
C ALA A 187 -9.69 -5.78 23.27
N GLU A 188 -10.16 -6.39 24.35
CA GLU A 188 -9.82 -6.05 25.74
C GLU A 188 -8.33 -6.19 26.02
N THR A 189 -7.70 -7.28 25.56
CA THR A 189 -6.24 -7.49 25.69
C THR A 189 -5.43 -6.36 25.04
N PHE A 190 -5.88 -5.85 23.89
CA PHE A 190 -5.19 -4.73 23.22
C PHE A 190 -5.34 -3.42 24.01
N GLU A 191 -6.51 -3.17 24.59
CA GLU A 191 -6.74 -2.01 25.46
C GLU A 191 -5.89 -2.09 26.74
N GLU A 192 -5.74 -3.27 27.32
CA GLU A 192 -4.90 -3.50 28.50
C GLU A 192 -3.40 -3.29 28.23
N LEU A 193 -2.94 -3.47 26.99
CA LEU A 193 -1.56 -3.22 26.57
C LEU A 193 -1.29 -1.73 26.27
N ARG A 194 -2.32 -0.93 26.05
CA ARG A 194 -2.16 0.47 25.64
C ARG A 194 -1.33 1.31 26.63
N PRO A 195 -1.50 1.21 27.95
CA PRO A 195 -0.66 1.95 28.90
C PRO A 195 0.84 1.63 28.76
N ASP A 196 1.21 0.37 28.54
CA ASP A 196 2.61 -0.05 28.39
C ASP A 196 3.20 0.41 27.06
N LEU A 197 2.40 0.36 25.98
CA LEU A 197 2.78 0.91 24.69
C LEU A 197 3.04 2.42 24.78
N GLN A 198 2.18 3.16 25.48
CA GLN A 198 2.33 4.59 25.70
C GLN A 198 3.55 4.92 26.57
N SER A 199 3.78 4.15 27.64
CA SER A 199 4.98 4.27 28.48
C SER A 199 6.26 4.03 27.67
N ALA A 200 6.27 3.00 26.82
CA ALA A 200 7.40 2.73 25.93
C ALA A 200 7.65 3.86 24.92
N LEU A 201 6.59 4.44 24.32
CA LEU A 201 6.72 5.61 23.45
C LEU A 201 7.25 6.83 24.21
N GLN A 202 6.80 7.05 25.44
CA GLN A 202 7.31 8.13 26.30
C GLN A 202 8.80 7.93 26.60
N GLY A 203 9.23 6.72 26.99
CA GLY A 203 10.65 6.44 27.21
C GLY A 203 11.50 6.57 25.95
N LEU A 204 10.94 6.22 24.78
CA LEU A 204 11.60 6.48 23.49
C LEU A 204 11.79 7.98 23.25
N ALA A 205 10.80 8.81 23.56
CA ALA A 205 10.87 10.27 23.41
C ALA A 205 11.85 10.91 24.42
N SER A 206 11.89 10.41 25.66
CA SER A 206 12.82 10.84 26.72
C SER A 206 14.28 10.39 26.51
N GLN A 207 14.53 9.55 25.51
CA GLN A 207 15.84 8.97 25.17
C GLN A 207 16.39 7.99 26.20
N ASP A 208 15.52 7.26 26.90
CA ASP A 208 15.93 6.22 27.87
C ASP A 208 16.67 5.06 27.17
N ASP A 209 17.18 4.07 27.90
CA ASP A 209 17.87 2.95 27.25
C ASP A 209 16.91 2.10 26.40
N LEU A 210 17.33 1.76 25.16
CA LEU A 210 16.50 0.98 24.23
C LEU A 210 16.28 -0.46 24.70
N GLY A 211 17.26 -1.03 25.39
CA GLY A 211 17.19 -2.36 25.97
C GLY A 211 16.20 -2.42 27.12
N ASP A 212 16.24 -1.44 28.02
CA ASP A 212 15.31 -1.34 29.16
C ASP A 212 13.86 -1.15 28.69
N ILE A 213 13.63 -0.21 27.75
CA ILE A 213 12.30 0.00 27.15
C ILE A 213 11.77 -1.29 26.54
N TRP A 214 12.62 -1.97 25.75
CA TRP A 214 12.22 -3.21 25.08
C TRP A 214 11.90 -4.33 26.06
N THR A 215 12.73 -4.49 27.09
CA THR A 215 12.57 -5.55 28.08
C THR A 215 11.25 -5.38 28.82
N ALA A 216 10.98 -4.18 29.35
CA ALA A 216 9.71 -3.88 30.02
C ALA A 216 8.49 -4.13 29.12
N LEU A 217 8.55 -3.67 27.87
CA LEU A 217 7.44 -3.85 26.93
C LEU A 217 7.24 -5.31 26.53
N ALA A 218 8.33 -6.03 26.22
CA ALA A 218 8.26 -7.44 25.83
C ALA A 218 7.71 -8.29 26.97
N ASP A 219 8.14 -8.05 28.22
CA ASP A 219 7.63 -8.76 29.39
C ASP A 219 6.14 -8.48 29.62
N SER A 220 5.68 -7.25 29.43
CA SER A 220 4.25 -6.91 29.49
C SER A 220 3.44 -7.62 28.42
N VAL A 221 3.93 -7.66 27.17
CA VAL A 221 3.27 -8.37 26.08
C VAL A 221 3.19 -9.87 26.39
N LEU A 222 4.28 -10.49 26.82
CA LEU A 222 4.30 -11.92 27.18
C LEU A 222 3.38 -12.24 28.35
N THR A 223 3.25 -11.33 29.33
CA THR A 223 2.38 -11.53 30.49
C THR A 223 0.89 -11.44 30.13
N LYS A 224 0.54 -10.54 29.21
CA LYS A 224 -0.85 -10.25 28.82
C LYS A 224 -1.33 -11.07 27.61
N THR A 225 -0.46 -11.87 27.01
CA THR A 225 -0.78 -12.69 25.83
C THR A 225 -0.46 -14.15 26.08
N HIS A 226 -1.02 -15.05 25.27
CA HIS A 226 -0.78 -16.50 25.39
C HIS A 226 0.49 -16.98 24.67
N ILE A 227 1.49 -16.10 24.52
CA ILE A 227 2.73 -16.43 23.80
C ILE A 227 3.73 -17.04 24.78
N GLU A 228 4.28 -18.20 24.41
CA GLU A 228 5.36 -18.81 25.17
C GLU A 228 6.65 -17.97 25.13
N PRO A 229 7.27 -17.70 26.29
CA PRO A 229 8.54 -16.97 26.35
C PRO A 229 9.69 -17.72 25.67
N SER A 230 10.56 -16.99 24.98
CA SER A 230 11.81 -17.51 24.40
C SER A 230 12.94 -16.49 24.48
N GLU A 231 14.20 -16.95 24.50
CA GLU A 231 15.37 -16.07 24.52
C GLU A 231 15.41 -15.12 23.31
N SER A 232 14.86 -15.55 22.17
CA SER A 232 14.83 -14.75 20.95
C SER A 232 14.05 -13.44 21.11
N GLN A 233 12.99 -13.43 21.94
CA GLN A 233 12.12 -12.26 22.17
C GLN A 233 12.85 -11.17 22.98
N ARG A 234 13.84 -11.56 23.80
CA ARG A 234 14.66 -10.62 24.58
C ARG A 234 15.59 -9.77 23.72
N ARG A 235 15.85 -10.18 22.48
CA ARG A 235 16.71 -9.44 21.57
C ARG A 235 16.04 -8.12 21.16
N THR A 236 16.60 -7.02 21.66
CA THR A 236 16.16 -5.66 21.37
C THR A 236 16.23 -5.32 19.86
N PRO A 237 15.12 -4.91 19.22
CA PRO A 237 15.10 -4.44 17.84
C PRO A 237 15.60 -2.98 17.74
N ARG A 238 16.86 -2.74 18.12
CA ARG A 238 17.46 -1.39 18.28
C ARG A 238 17.22 -0.48 17.08
N LYS A 239 17.31 -1.00 15.86
CA LYS A 239 17.09 -0.21 14.64
C LYS A 239 15.64 0.28 14.50
N ALA A 240 14.66 -0.57 14.81
CA ALA A 240 13.25 -0.20 14.74
C ALA A 240 12.91 0.84 15.83
N LEU A 241 13.33 0.59 17.07
CA LEU A 241 13.11 1.52 18.19
C LEU A 241 13.85 2.85 17.99
N GLY A 242 15.10 2.81 17.50
CA GLY A 242 15.86 4.02 17.17
C GLY A 242 15.21 4.85 16.08
N ASN A 243 14.64 4.20 15.06
CA ASN A 243 13.86 4.89 14.03
C ASN A 243 12.61 5.57 14.61
N LEU A 244 11.86 4.89 15.49
CA LEU A 244 10.69 5.47 16.17
C LEU A 244 11.09 6.64 17.07
N ARG A 245 12.15 6.49 17.87
CA ARG A 245 12.73 7.57 18.69
C ARG A 245 13.04 8.81 17.86
N MET A 246 13.71 8.64 16.72
CA MET A 246 14.03 9.75 15.82
C MET A 246 12.76 10.51 15.37
N ARG A 247 11.66 9.81 15.07
CA ARG A 247 10.39 10.48 14.69
C ARG A 247 9.75 11.17 15.88
N LEU A 248 9.73 10.52 17.05
CA LEU A 248 9.19 11.10 18.28
C LEU A 248 9.90 12.40 18.67
N GLN A 249 11.23 12.46 18.51
CA GLN A 249 12.01 13.68 18.76
C GLN A 249 11.61 14.84 17.83
N ASN A 250 11.18 14.55 16.60
CA ASN A 250 10.76 15.54 15.60
C ASN A 250 9.24 15.72 15.52
N ALA A 251 8.47 15.04 16.39
CA ALA A 251 7.01 15.03 16.31
C ALA A 251 6.38 16.43 16.52
N HIS A 252 7.11 17.35 17.16
CA HIS A 252 6.70 18.74 17.36
C HIS A 252 6.68 19.57 16.06
N GLU A 253 7.44 19.20 15.03
CA GLU A 253 7.55 19.94 13.76
C GLU A 253 6.64 19.40 12.63
N ARG A 254 5.58 18.65 13.02
CA ARG A 254 4.61 17.94 12.15
C ARG A 254 5.23 16.73 11.43
N LEU A 255 4.70 15.55 11.74
CA LEU A 255 4.98 14.34 10.99
C LEU A 255 4.13 14.27 9.72
N VAL A 256 4.63 13.55 8.72
CA VAL A 256 3.95 13.28 7.45
C VAL A 256 3.87 11.76 7.24
N PRO A 257 2.69 11.21 6.90
CA PRO A 257 2.54 9.77 6.72
C PRO A 257 3.38 9.28 5.53
N GLY A 258 4.12 8.20 5.75
CA GLY A 258 4.88 7.48 4.72
C GLY A 258 4.15 6.21 4.27
N LEU A 259 3.90 6.06 2.96
CA LEU A 259 3.23 4.89 2.38
C LEU A 259 4.00 4.33 1.19
N THR A 260 3.80 3.05 0.90
CA THR A 260 4.32 2.48 -0.35
C THR A 260 3.46 2.91 -1.54
N CYS A 261 4.05 2.95 -2.73
CA CYS A 261 3.34 3.23 -3.99
C CYS A 261 2.11 2.31 -4.18
N HIS A 262 2.20 1.05 -3.76
CA HIS A 262 1.09 0.10 -3.82
C HIS A 262 -0.08 0.49 -2.90
N GLN A 263 0.20 0.99 -1.70
CA GLN A 263 -0.85 1.44 -0.76
C GLN A 263 -1.49 2.76 -1.18
N ALA A 264 -0.84 3.51 -2.07
CA ALA A 264 -1.37 4.74 -2.62
C ALA A 264 -2.45 4.50 -3.69
N LYS A 265 -2.54 3.28 -4.27
CA LYS A 265 -3.60 2.96 -5.23
C LYS A 265 -4.98 3.14 -4.57
N GLY A 266 -5.90 3.80 -5.28
CA GLY A 266 -7.23 4.16 -4.78
C GLY A 266 -7.27 5.34 -3.80
N ARG A 267 -6.14 5.99 -3.48
CA ARG A 267 -6.06 7.15 -2.57
C ARG A 267 -5.59 8.41 -3.28
N GLU A 268 -5.91 9.57 -2.73
CA GLU A 268 -5.56 10.88 -3.32
C GLU A 268 -5.25 11.93 -2.26
N TRP A 269 -4.29 12.80 -2.55
CA TRP A 269 -3.85 13.90 -1.70
C TRP A 269 -3.69 15.17 -2.52
N ASP A 270 -3.65 16.34 -1.89
CA ASP A 270 -3.41 17.57 -2.64
C ASP A 270 -1.93 17.63 -3.08
N ARG A 271 -1.02 17.28 -2.17
CA ARG A 271 0.42 17.31 -2.40
C ARG A 271 1.06 15.98 -2.04
N VAL A 272 1.82 15.41 -2.98
CA VAL A 272 2.51 14.12 -2.79
C VAL A 272 4.02 14.33 -2.88
N GLY A 273 4.75 13.88 -1.88
CA GLY A 273 6.20 13.75 -1.94
C GLY A 273 6.58 12.36 -2.42
N MET A 274 7.54 12.26 -3.32
CA MET A 274 8.14 11.02 -3.78
C MET A 274 9.55 10.91 -3.23
N ARG A 275 9.77 9.91 -2.37
CA ARG A 275 11.10 9.52 -1.95
C ARG A 275 11.66 8.52 -2.97
N LEU A 276 12.54 9.02 -3.84
CA LEU A 276 13.12 8.26 -4.94
C LEU A 276 14.46 7.62 -4.55
N GLU A 277 14.69 6.37 -4.95
CA GLU A 277 16.05 5.84 -5.08
C GLU A 277 16.69 6.35 -6.38
N GLU A 278 18.02 6.29 -6.52
CA GLU A 278 18.70 6.73 -7.75
C GLU A 278 18.21 5.97 -8.99
N SER A 279 17.85 4.69 -8.83
CA SER A 279 17.25 3.89 -9.90
C SER A 279 15.87 4.43 -10.33
N ASP A 280 15.05 4.90 -9.39
CA ASP A 280 13.75 5.49 -9.69
C ASP A 280 13.92 6.84 -10.42
N ALA A 281 14.86 7.67 -9.96
CA ALA A 281 15.19 8.93 -10.60
C ALA A 281 15.75 8.72 -12.03
N ALA A 282 16.62 7.73 -12.22
CA ALA A 282 17.16 7.38 -13.53
C ALA A 282 16.07 6.93 -14.51
N VAL A 283 15.10 6.15 -14.03
CA VAL A 283 13.92 5.74 -14.81
C VAL A 283 13.09 6.94 -15.23
N LEU A 284 12.78 7.88 -14.32
CA LEU A 284 12.01 9.08 -14.66
C LEU A 284 12.73 9.95 -15.70
N ARG A 285 14.07 10.06 -15.63
CA ARG A 285 14.88 10.79 -16.62
C ARG A 285 14.88 10.13 -18.01
N LYS A 286 14.62 8.83 -18.09
CA LYS A 286 14.55 8.08 -19.35
C LYS A 286 13.13 8.04 -19.92
N GLY A 287 12.12 7.94 -19.06
CA GLY A 287 10.73 7.69 -19.43
C GLY A 287 10.22 6.36 -18.89
N LEU A 288 8.96 6.32 -18.50
CA LEU A 288 8.34 5.11 -17.96
C LEU A 288 7.95 4.12 -19.08
N ASP A 289 8.23 2.85 -18.84
CA ASP A 289 7.77 1.73 -19.66
C ASP A 289 6.51 1.10 -19.02
N PRO A 290 5.33 1.14 -19.68
CA PRO A 290 4.11 0.56 -19.14
C PRO A 290 4.14 -0.97 -18.98
N ALA A 291 5.06 -1.68 -19.63
CA ALA A 291 5.22 -3.12 -19.44
C ALA A 291 5.85 -3.45 -18.08
N ASP A 292 6.67 -2.55 -17.54
CA ASP A 292 7.33 -2.73 -16.24
C ASP A 292 6.42 -2.30 -15.08
N GLU A 293 6.12 -3.23 -14.17
CA GLU A 293 5.32 -2.97 -12.98
C GLU A 293 5.96 -1.94 -12.03
N ALA A 294 7.29 -1.91 -11.95
CA ALA A 294 8.02 -0.91 -11.19
C ALA A 294 7.70 0.51 -11.68
N HIS A 295 7.65 0.67 -13.00
CA HIS A 295 7.37 1.96 -13.65
C HIS A 295 5.90 2.33 -13.49
N ARG A 296 4.97 1.37 -13.64
CA ARG A 296 3.55 1.58 -13.30
C ARG A 296 3.37 2.01 -11.84
N SER A 297 4.17 1.45 -10.92
CA SER A 297 4.12 1.82 -9.50
C SER A 297 4.49 3.29 -9.28
N LEU A 298 5.55 3.77 -9.96
CA LEU A 298 5.92 5.19 -9.97
C LEU A 298 4.83 6.05 -10.61
N TYR A 299 4.26 5.62 -11.73
CA TYR A 299 3.14 6.31 -12.38
C TYR A 299 1.95 6.48 -11.43
N VAL A 300 1.54 5.40 -10.75
CA VAL A 300 0.43 5.44 -9.79
C VAL A 300 0.72 6.46 -8.71
N ALA A 301 1.89 6.36 -8.07
CA ALA A 301 2.28 7.25 -6.97
C ALA A 301 2.30 8.73 -7.39
N LEU A 302 2.94 9.03 -8.52
CA LEU A 302 3.06 10.39 -9.07
C LEU A 302 1.74 10.98 -9.55
N THR A 303 0.72 10.16 -9.79
CA THR A 303 -0.60 10.62 -10.23
C THR A 303 -1.64 10.67 -9.11
N ARG A 304 -1.24 10.41 -7.85
CA ARG A 304 -2.12 10.54 -6.67
C ARG A 304 -2.25 11.97 -6.15
N ALA A 305 -1.36 12.87 -6.55
CA ALA A 305 -1.51 14.28 -6.23
C ALA A 305 -2.64 14.90 -7.05
N ARG A 306 -3.42 15.78 -6.41
CA ARG A 306 -4.39 16.66 -7.06
C ARG A 306 -3.75 17.97 -7.52
N VAL A 307 -2.76 18.49 -6.78
CA VAL A 307 -2.11 19.77 -7.06
C VAL A 307 -0.71 19.59 -7.63
N HIS A 308 0.20 18.92 -6.93
CA HIS A 308 1.57 18.70 -7.44
C HIS A 308 2.27 17.52 -6.74
N SER A 309 3.26 16.96 -7.43
CA SER A 309 4.18 15.96 -6.89
C SER A 309 5.62 16.48 -6.84
N LEU A 310 6.29 16.27 -5.69
CA LEU A 310 7.67 16.72 -5.44
C LEU A 310 8.60 15.52 -5.25
N ALA A 311 9.88 15.67 -5.53
CA ALA A 311 10.91 14.79 -4.97
C ALA A 311 11.29 15.29 -3.57
N VAL A 312 11.28 14.40 -2.57
CA VAL A 312 11.55 14.70 -1.15
C VAL A 312 12.61 13.79 -0.55
#